data_AF-A0A3D3STC3-F1
#
_entry.id   AF-A0A3D3STC3-F1
#
_cell.length_a   1.000
_cell.length_b   1.000
_cell.length_c   1.000
_cell.angle_alpha   90.00
_cell.angle_beta   90.00
_cell.angle_gamma   90.00
#
_symmetry.space_group_name_H-M   'P 1'
#
loop_
_entity.id
_entity.type
_entity.pdbx_description
1 polymer ?
#
loop_
_entity_poly.entity_id
_entity_poly.type
_entity_poly.pdbx_seq_one_letter_code
_entity_poly.pdbx_strand_id
1 'polypeptide(L)'
;MNGFDLPPLSPHPPSGTARRQSLTTFSSLQAVGSGLPVTEGLSALEQPWAAEPLIYPCDPTPLKEPVLVAVSDEAAACLGESAQTIQGCPAWAAWLSGSCALEQPRCYATVYAGHQFGVFVPRLGDGRALNLGALNGWELQL
;
A
#
# COMPACT_ATOMS: atom_id res chain seq x y z
N MET A 1 -33.79 -8.60 23.84
CA MET A 1 -33.00 -7.35 23.97
C MET A 1 -31.55 -7.74 23.77
N ASN A 2 -30.88 -7.13 22.78
CA ASN A 2 -29.44 -6.85 22.71
C ASN A 2 -29.20 -6.27 21.32
N GLY A 3 -29.58 -5.00 21.16
CA GLY A 3 -29.20 -4.22 19.99
C GLY A 3 -27.71 -3.95 20.07
N PHE A 4 -26.99 -4.28 19.00
CA PHE A 4 -25.62 -3.81 18.80
C PHE A 4 -25.67 -2.29 18.57
N ASP A 5 -25.65 -1.52 19.65
CA ASP A 5 -25.50 -0.08 19.58
C ASP A 5 -24.03 0.22 19.30
N LEU A 6 -23.70 0.38 18.01
CA LEU A 6 -22.35 0.82 17.64
C LEU A 6 -22.18 2.27 18.12
N PRO A 7 -21.03 2.61 18.73
CA PRO A 7 -20.77 3.98 19.13
C PRO A 7 -20.87 4.93 17.91
N PRO A 8 -21.27 6.19 18.12
CA PRO A 8 -21.38 7.16 17.03
C PRO A 8 -20.03 7.31 16.33
N LEU A 9 -20.07 7.34 14.99
CA LEU A 9 -18.87 7.51 14.18
C LEU A 9 -18.21 8.86 14.52
N SER A 10 -16.96 8.81 14.98
CA SER A 10 -16.15 10.01 15.13
C SER A 10 -16.00 10.72 13.78
N PRO A 11 -16.00 12.06 13.73
CA PRO A 11 -15.78 12.79 12.49
C PRO A 11 -14.44 12.39 11.87
N HIS A 12 -14.44 12.19 10.56
CA HIS A 12 -13.24 11.80 9.83
C HIS A 12 -12.21 12.94 9.93
N PRO A 13 -10.97 12.67 10.35
CA PRO A 13 -9.92 13.68 10.34
C PRO A 13 -9.66 14.18 8.90
N PRO A 14 -9.13 15.40 8.70
CA PRO A 14 -8.77 15.87 7.37
C PRO A 14 -7.75 14.91 6.73
N SER A 15 -7.94 14.58 5.45
CA SER A 15 -7.02 13.71 4.71
C SER A 15 -5.58 14.24 4.81
N GLY A 16 -4.61 13.35 5.05
CA GLY A 16 -3.18 13.69 5.12
C GLY A 16 -2.69 14.33 6.41
N THR A 17 -3.49 14.34 7.48
CA THR A 17 -3.05 14.86 8.79
C THR A 17 -2.29 13.86 9.65
N ALA A 18 -2.27 12.58 9.28
CA ALA A 18 -1.52 11.55 9.99
C ALA A 18 -0.01 11.63 9.66
N ARG A 19 0.82 11.52 10.69
CA ARG A 19 2.28 11.63 10.57
C ARG A 19 2.86 10.37 9.92
N ARG A 20 3.71 10.52 8.90
CA ARG A 20 4.54 9.43 8.37
C ARG A 20 5.52 8.96 9.45
N GLN A 21 5.57 7.65 9.67
CA GLN A 21 6.46 6.99 10.61
C GLN A 21 7.74 6.56 9.90
N SER A 22 8.88 6.68 10.58
CA SER A 22 10.18 6.21 10.04
C SER A 22 10.28 4.69 10.16
N LEU A 23 10.96 4.03 9.23
CA LEU A 23 11.24 2.59 9.31
C LEU A 23 11.99 2.23 10.61
N THR A 24 12.82 3.15 11.12
CA THR A 24 13.54 2.99 12.40
C THR A 24 12.65 3.04 13.64
N THR A 25 11.39 3.46 13.48
CA THR A 25 10.40 3.52 14.58
C THR A 25 9.92 2.13 14.99
N PHE A 26 10.03 1.15 14.09
CA PHE A 26 9.67 -0.23 14.39
C PHE A 26 10.94 -1.07 14.37
N SER A 27 11.41 -1.51 15.54
CA SER A 27 12.48 -2.51 15.61
C SER A 27 12.09 -3.81 14.89
N SER A 28 10.79 -4.12 14.82
CA SER A 28 10.22 -5.23 14.06
C SER A 28 10.16 -4.99 12.54
N LEU A 29 10.39 -3.77 12.04
CA LEU A 29 10.58 -3.55 10.60
C LEU A 29 11.93 -4.09 10.12
N GLN A 30 12.86 -4.51 10.98
CA GLN A 30 13.97 -5.34 10.50
C GLN A 30 13.45 -6.65 9.85
N ALA A 31 12.27 -7.14 10.24
CA ALA A 31 11.62 -8.28 9.62
C ALA A 31 10.87 -7.94 8.31
N VAL A 32 10.43 -6.70 8.09
CA VAL A 32 9.57 -6.32 6.94
C VAL A 32 10.26 -5.36 5.95
N GLY A 33 11.26 -4.59 6.38
CA GLY A 33 11.82 -3.45 5.62
C GLY A 33 13.35 -3.41 5.47
N SER A 34 14.12 -4.30 6.13
CA SER A 34 15.54 -4.50 5.79
C SER A 34 15.89 -5.92 5.32
N GLY A 35 14.90 -6.83 5.32
CA GLY A 35 15.10 -8.24 5.00
C GLY A 35 14.12 -8.83 3.98
N LEU A 36 12.92 -8.25 3.82
CA LEU A 36 12.03 -8.68 2.73
C LEU A 36 12.57 -8.12 1.42
N PRO A 37 12.81 -8.97 0.39
CA PRO A 37 13.34 -8.52 -0.89
C PRO A 37 12.24 -7.84 -1.71
N VAL A 38 11.74 -6.70 -1.24
CA VAL A 38 10.80 -5.87 -2.00
C VAL A 38 11.57 -5.27 -3.17
N THR A 39 11.06 -5.52 -4.37
CA THR A 39 11.67 -5.12 -5.64
C THR A 39 10.83 -4.05 -6.32
N GLU A 40 11.43 -3.35 -7.28
CA GLU A 40 10.78 -2.26 -8.03
C GLU A 40 9.54 -2.70 -8.84
N GLY A 41 9.40 -4.00 -9.13
CA GLY A 41 8.26 -4.51 -9.91
C GLY A 41 8.17 -3.81 -11.27
N LEU A 42 6.98 -3.35 -11.65
CA LEU A 42 6.76 -2.59 -12.89
C LEU A 42 7.62 -1.32 -13.00
N SER A 43 8.06 -0.73 -11.88
CA SER A 43 8.91 0.46 -11.93
C SER A 43 10.33 0.22 -12.44
N ALA A 44 10.77 -1.04 -12.51
CA ALA A 44 12.04 -1.43 -13.11
C ALA A 44 12.02 -1.41 -14.65
N LEU A 45 10.86 -1.28 -15.29
CA LEU A 45 10.77 -1.25 -16.75
C LEU A 45 11.46 0.01 -17.30
N GLU A 46 12.45 -0.19 -18.17
CA GLU A 46 13.05 0.91 -18.93
C GLU A 46 11.95 1.65 -19.70
N GLN A 47 11.95 2.99 -19.60
CA GLN A 47 10.99 3.84 -20.29
C GLN A 47 11.68 4.66 -21.39
N PRO A 48 12.14 4.02 -22.49
CA PRO A 48 12.89 4.69 -23.56
C PRO A 48 12.06 5.76 -24.32
N TRP A 49 10.77 5.86 -24.03
CA TRP A 49 9.79 6.77 -24.61
C TRP A 49 9.30 7.84 -23.60
N ALA A 50 10.18 8.21 -22.65
CA ALA A 50 10.00 9.04 -21.44
C ALA A 50 9.26 10.40 -21.55
N ALA A 51 8.67 10.75 -22.69
CA ALA A 51 7.79 11.90 -22.81
C ALA A 51 6.50 11.74 -21.98
N GLU A 52 6.00 10.52 -21.76
CA GLU A 52 4.74 10.26 -21.02
C GLU A 52 4.84 9.04 -20.07
N PRO A 53 5.45 9.14 -18.89
CA PRO A 53 5.78 7.95 -18.08
C PRO A 53 4.56 7.07 -17.70
N LEU A 54 4.68 5.73 -17.75
CA LEU A 54 3.61 4.80 -17.33
C LEU A 54 3.30 4.86 -15.84
N ILE A 55 4.27 5.37 -15.08
CA ILE A 55 4.18 5.44 -13.63
C ILE A 55 4.48 6.87 -13.19
N TYR A 56 3.83 7.27 -12.12
CA TYR A 56 4.08 8.53 -11.45
C TYR A 56 4.47 8.25 -10.00
N PRO A 57 5.69 8.60 -9.56
CA PRO A 57 6.10 8.45 -8.17
C PRO A 57 5.18 9.23 -7.24
N CYS A 58 4.57 8.55 -6.28
CA CYS A 58 3.61 9.15 -5.37
C CYS A 58 3.67 8.43 -4.02
N ASP A 59 3.87 9.20 -2.96
CA ASP A 59 3.88 8.64 -1.62
C ASP A 59 2.44 8.44 -1.12
N PRO A 60 2.16 7.34 -0.40
CA PRO A 60 0.84 7.12 0.16
C PRO A 60 0.52 8.14 1.25
N THR A 61 -0.76 8.48 1.37
CA THR A 61 -1.26 9.35 2.43
C THR A 61 -1.54 8.52 3.68
N PRO A 62 -0.83 8.72 4.81
CA PRO A 62 -0.99 7.90 6.00
C PRO A 62 -2.40 7.91 6.59
N LEU A 63 -2.80 6.79 7.19
CA LEU A 63 -3.99 6.70 8.04
C LEU A 63 -3.65 6.98 9.51
N LYS A 64 -4.63 7.50 10.25
CA LYS A 64 -4.50 7.67 11.70
C LYS A 64 -4.75 6.32 12.38
N GLU A 65 -3.77 5.87 13.18
CA GLU A 65 -3.88 4.66 14.02
C GLU A 65 -4.40 3.43 13.25
N PRO A 66 -3.70 3.00 12.18
CA PRO A 66 -4.15 1.88 11.35
C PRO A 66 -4.17 0.58 12.17
N VAL A 67 -5.23 -0.22 11.98
CA VAL A 67 -5.37 -1.55 12.56
C VAL A 67 -5.71 -2.56 11.48
N LEU A 68 -5.12 -3.75 11.55
CA LEU A 68 -5.47 -4.87 10.68
C LEU A 68 -6.79 -5.48 11.17
N VAL A 69 -7.83 -5.40 10.35
CA VAL A 69 -9.16 -5.97 10.66
C VAL A 69 -9.18 -7.47 10.42
N ALA A 70 -8.57 -7.93 9.34
CA ALA A 70 -8.44 -9.33 8.97
C ALA A 70 -7.22 -9.53 8.07
N VAL A 71 -6.69 -10.76 8.06
CA VAL A 71 -5.60 -11.19 7.18
C VAL A 71 -5.97 -12.57 6.63
N SER A 72 -5.79 -12.78 5.32
CA SER A 72 -5.94 -14.09 4.69
C SER A 72 -4.64 -14.88 4.82
N ASP A 73 -4.75 -16.16 5.21
CA ASP A 73 -3.61 -17.08 5.28
C ASP A 73 -2.97 -17.29 3.90
N GLU A 74 -3.78 -17.41 2.84
CA GLU A 74 -3.29 -17.59 1.47
C GLU A 74 -2.55 -16.35 0.96
N ALA A 75 -3.10 -15.16 1.20
CA ALA A 75 -2.44 -13.91 0.82
C ALA A 75 -1.14 -13.70 1.59
N ALA A 76 -1.11 -14.02 2.89
CA ALA A 76 0.11 -13.97 3.70
C ALA A 76 1.18 -14.94 3.16
N ALA A 77 0.77 -16.15 2.77
CA ALA A 77 1.67 -17.15 2.20
C ALA A 77 2.31 -16.69 0.87
N CYS A 78 1.59 -15.94 0.03
CA CYS A 78 2.17 -15.30 -1.17
C CYS A 78 3.32 -14.35 -0.82
N LEU A 79 3.26 -13.70 0.34
CA LEU A 79 4.31 -12.81 0.85
C LEU A 79 5.43 -13.56 1.59
N GLY A 80 5.35 -14.89 1.70
CA GLY A 80 6.30 -15.72 2.44
C GLY A 80 6.11 -15.64 3.96
N GLU A 81 4.92 -15.23 4.42
CA GLU A 81 4.60 -15.00 5.84
C GLU A 81 3.36 -15.78 6.28
N SER A 82 3.14 -15.86 7.59
CA SER A 82 1.89 -16.36 8.17
C SER A 82 0.92 -15.22 8.48
N ALA A 83 -0.38 -15.47 8.44
CA ALA A 83 -1.37 -14.44 8.84
C ALA A 83 -1.16 -14.01 10.30
N GLN A 84 -0.73 -14.93 11.17
CA GLN A 84 -0.45 -14.64 12.56
C GLN A 84 0.76 -13.71 12.71
N THR A 85 1.81 -13.87 11.89
CA THR A 85 2.95 -12.95 11.86
C THR A 85 2.49 -11.55 11.45
N ILE A 86 1.72 -11.45 10.38
CA ILE A 86 1.23 -10.17 9.84
C ILE A 86 0.33 -9.48 10.87
N GLN A 87 -0.65 -10.19 11.43
CA GLN A 87 -1.58 -9.66 12.43
C GLN A 87 -0.88 -9.26 13.73
N GLY A 88 0.13 -10.02 14.16
CA GLY A 88 0.83 -9.81 15.43
C GLY A 88 1.89 -8.71 15.41
N CYS A 89 2.22 -8.16 14.24
CA CYS A 89 3.33 -7.22 14.08
C CYS A 89 2.83 -5.85 13.58
N PRO A 90 2.85 -4.79 14.42
CA PRO A 90 2.35 -3.46 14.06
C PRO A 90 3.01 -2.83 12.82
N ALA A 91 4.23 -3.26 12.49
CA ALA A 91 4.95 -2.85 11.29
C ALA A 91 4.17 -3.16 10.00
N TRP A 92 3.48 -4.30 9.93
CA TRP A 92 2.67 -4.68 8.78
C TRP A 92 1.49 -3.73 8.60
N ALA A 93 0.77 -3.42 9.69
CA ALA A 93 -0.32 -2.45 9.66
C ALA A 93 0.18 -1.06 9.19
N ALA A 94 1.34 -0.63 9.67
CA ALA A 94 1.91 0.67 9.30
C ALA A 94 2.36 0.73 7.82
N TRP A 95 2.95 -0.35 7.30
CA TRP A 95 3.38 -0.41 5.90
C TRP A 95 2.20 -0.55 4.94
N LEU A 96 1.30 -1.51 5.18
CA LEU A 96 0.10 -1.76 4.37
C LEU A 96 -0.99 -0.69 4.53
N SER A 97 -0.75 0.37 5.30
CA SER A 97 -1.60 1.55 5.36
C SER A 97 -0.91 2.82 4.83
N GLY A 98 0.31 2.69 4.30
CA GLY A 98 1.11 3.81 3.82
C GLY A 98 1.63 4.74 4.93
N SER A 99 1.48 4.36 6.20
CA SER A 99 1.98 5.12 7.35
C SER A 99 3.50 5.01 7.47
N CYS A 100 4.09 3.95 6.94
CA CYS A 100 5.52 3.80 6.74
C CYS A 100 5.81 3.60 5.24
N ALA A 101 6.71 4.39 4.68
CA ALA A 101 7.16 4.23 3.30
C ALA A 101 8.58 3.68 3.28
N LEU A 102 8.85 2.73 2.38
CA LEU A 102 10.20 2.27 2.11
C LEU A 102 10.96 3.39 1.37
N GLU A 103 12.25 3.55 1.67
CA GLU A 103 13.09 4.49 0.90
C GLU A 103 13.24 4.01 -0.55
N GLN A 104 13.31 2.68 -0.74
CA GLN A 104 13.28 1.99 -2.02
C GLN A 104 12.61 0.60 -1.85
N PRO A 105 11.85 0.09 -2.83
CA PRO A 105 11.45 0.79 -4.06
C PRO A 105 10.47 1.93 -3.79
N ARG A 106 10.49 2.95 -4.64
CA ARG A 106 9.65 4.14 -4.47
C ARG A 106 8.21 3.81 -4.87
N CYS A 107 7.24 4.16 -4.02
CA CYS A 107 5.83 3.97 -4.32
C CYS A 107 5.41 4.74 -5.58
N TYR A 108 4.48 4.19 -6.35
CA TYR A 108 4.04 4.79 -7.62
C TYR A 108 2.58 4.50 -7.94
N ALA A 109 1.97 5.40 -8.72
CA ALA A 109 0.67 5.19 -9.36
C ALA A 109 0.89 4.86 -10.85
N THR A 110 0.16 3.90 -11.40
CA THR A 110 0.20 3.62 -12.84
C THR A 110 -0.81 4.46 -13.61
N VAL A 111 -0.52 4.72 -14.89
CA VAL A 111 -1.48 5.28 -15.85
C VAL A 111 -1.98 4.17 -16.77
N TYR A 112 -3.27 4.20 -17.07
CA TYR A 112 -3.90 3.32 -18.06
C TYR A 112 -5.07 4.05 -18.72
N ALA A 113 -5.67 3.43 -19.73
CA ALA A 113 -6.86 3.94 -20.42
C ALA A 113 -7.91 2.83 -20.49
N GLY A 114 -9.14 3.15 -20.88
CA GLY A 114 -10.18 2.14 -20.98
C GLY A 114 -11.49 2.67 -21.52
N HIS A 115 -12.38 1.75 -21.88
CA HIS A 115 -13.76 2.10 -22.24
C HIS A 115 -14.63 2.08 -20.97
N GLN A 116 -15.25 3.20 -20.66
CA GLN A 116 -16.25 3.30 -19.59
C GLN A 116 -17.60 3.58 -20.23
N PHE A 117 -18.60 2.74 -19.93
CA PHE A 117 -19.96 2.87 -20.45
C PHE A 117 -20.02 2.98 -22.00
N GLY A 118 -19.15 2.26 -22.71
CA GLY A 118 -19.11 2.23 -24.17
C GLY A 118 -18.35 3.40 -24.83
N VAL A 119 -17.81 4.34 -24.04
CA VAL A 119 -17.00 5.47 -24.54
C VAL A 119 -15.55 5.29 -24.14
N PHE A 120 -14.62 5.53 -25.07
CA PHE A 120 -13.20 5.48 -24.77
C PHE A 120 -12.77 6.68 -23.92
N VAL A 121 -12.13 6.40 -22.78
CA VAL A 121 -11.52 7.38 -21.89
C VAL A 121 -10.01 7.28 -22.08
N PRO A 122 -9.35 8.30 -22.68
CA PRO A 122 -7.95 8.22 -23.07
C PRO A 122 -6.98 8.23 -21.88
N ARG A 123 -7.46 8.62 -20.69
CA ARG A 123 -6.65 8.66 -19.48
C ARG A 123 -7.45 8.31 -18.23
N LEU A 124 -7.06 7.21 -17.62
CA LEU A 124 -7.40 6.78 -16.28
C LEU A 124 -6.07 6.66 -15.50
N GLY A 125 -6.01 5.75 -14.53
CA GLY A 125 -4.85 5.51 -13.71
C GLY A 125 -5.25 5.12 -12.29
N ASP A 126 -4.26 4.85 -11.46
CA ASP A 126 -4.45 4.55 -10.04
C ASP A 126 -4.80 5.83 -9.27
N GLY A 127 -6.05 6.30 -9.41
CA GLY A 127 -6.51 7.54 -8.78
C GLY A 127 -6.76 7.43 -7.26
N ARG A 128 -6.70 6.21 -6.71
CA ARG A 128 -6.93 5.91 -5.29
C ARG A 128 -6.22 4.62 -4.85
N ALA A 129 -5.27 4.16 -5.64
CA ALA A 129 -4.43 3.00 -5.34
C ALA A 129 -2.97 3.40 -5.55
N LEU A 130 -2.05 2.73 -4.86
CA LEU A 130 -0.61 2.94 -5.02
C LEU A 130 0.12 1.61 -4.95
N ASN A 131 1.09 1.43 -5.84
CA ASN A 131 2.01 0.32 -5.77
C ASN A 131 3.08 0.60 -4.70
N LEU A 132 3.29 -0.33 -3.76
CA LEU A 132 4.32 -0.26 -2.72
C LEU A 132 5.63 -0.99 -3.09
N GLY A 133 5.66 -1.65 -4.25
CA GLY A 133 6.71 -2.54 -4.73
C GLY A 133 6.17 -3.96 -4.97
N ALA A 134 7.08 -4.88 -5.30
CA ALA A 134 6.76 -6.28 -5.49
C ALA A 134 7.53 -7.16 -4.51
N LEU A 135 6.87 -8.15 -3.91
CA LEU A 135 7.47 -9.12 -2.98
C LEU A 135 7.14 -10.55 -3.43
N ASN A 136 8.16 -11.42 -3.50
CA ASN A 136 8.01 -12.81 -3.96
C ASN A 136 7.28 -12.96 -5.31
N GLY A 137 7.48 -12.00 -6.22
CA GLY A 137 6.82 -11.98 -7.53
C GLY A 137 5.38 -11.44 -7.53
N TRP A 138 4.88 -10.96 -6.38
CA TRP A 138 3.57 -10.35 -6.24
C TRP A 138 3.67 -8.84 -6.08
N GLU A 139 2.89 -8.10 -6.86
CA GLU A 139 2.76 -6.64 -6.71
C GLU A 139 1.89 -6.30 -5.50
N LEU A 140 2.34 -5.33 -4.71
CA LEU A 140 1.64 -4.85 -3.51
C LEU A 140 0.88 -3.57 -3.84
N GLN A 141 -0.42 -3.70 -4.08
CA GLN A 141 -1.33 -2.57 -4.32
C GLN A 141 -2.02 -2.17 -3.01
N LEU A 142 -1.78 -0.93 -2.59
CA LEU A 142 -2.44 -0.25 -1.47
C LEU A 142 -3.66 0.53 -1.95
#